data_AF-A0A5J4PDQ4-F1
#
_entry.id   AF-A0A5J4PDQ4-F1
#
_cell.length_a   1.000
_cell.length_b   1.000
_cell.length_c   1.000
_cell.angle_alpha   90.00
_cell.angle_beta   90.00
_cell.angle_gamma   90.00
#
_symmetry.space_group_name_H-M   'P 1'
#
loop_
_entity.id
_entity.type
_entity.pdbx_description
1 polymer ?
#
loop_
_entity_poly.entity_id
_entity_poly.type
_entity_poly.pdbx_seq_one_letter_code
_entity_poly.pdbx_strand_id
1 'polypeptide(L)'
;IVVIALALIFDYINGFHDAANSIATIVSTKVLTPFWAVLWAAAFNFVAFFIAKYIIGEFGIANTVAKVVFEEYINLPVIFAGLLAAITWNLLTWWFGIPSSSSHTLIGGFAG
;
A
#
# COMPACT_ATOMS: atom_id res chain seq x y z
N ILE A 1 12.75 12.20 9.80
CA ILE A 1 13.14 12.17 8.37
C ILE A 1 13.27 10.73 7.87
N VAL A 2 14.07 9.87 8.51
CA VAL A 2 14.24 8.46 8.08
C VAL A 2 12.91 7.70 8.01
N VAL A 3 12.06 7.79 9.04
CA VAL A 3 10.74 7.14 9.05
C VAL A 3 9.84 7.63 7.91
N ILE A 4 9.89 8.93 7.58
CA ILE A 4 9.13 9.50 6.47
C ILE A 4 9.62 8.91 5.14
N ALA A 5 10.93 8.81 4.94
CA ALA A 5 11.50 8.21 3.75
C ALA A 5 11.08 6.73 3.63
N LEU A 6 11.09 5.96 4.72
CA LEU A 6 10.60 4.58 4.73
C LEU A 6 9.11 4.48 4.43
N ALA A 7 8.28 5.38 4.98
CA ALA A 7 6.85 5.41 4.68
C ALA A 7 6.58 5.66 3.19
N LEU A 8 7.33 6.57 2.56
CA LEU A 8 7.24 6.81 1.11
C LEU A 8 7.70 5.60 0.29
N ILE A 9 8.76 4.91 0.73
CA ILE A 9 9.23 3.67 0.08
C ILE A 9 8.17 2.57 0.19
N PHE A 10 7.59 2.40 1.37
CA PHE A 10 6.51 1.44 1.59
C PHE A 10 5.30 1.74 0.70
N ASP A 11 4.88 3.00 0.63
CA ASP A 11 3.75 3.44 -0.20
C ASP A 11 4.00 3.16 -1.69
N TYR A 12 5.22 3.45 -2.18
CA TYR A 12 5.62 3.13 -3.54
C TYR A 12 5.57 1.62 -3.84
N ILE A 13 6.16 0.80 -2.97
CA ILE A 13 6.14 -0.67 -3.13
C ILE A 13 4.70 -1.17 -3.11
N ASN A 14 3.89 -0.68 -2.18
CA ASN A 14 2.50 -1.06 -2.07
C ASN A 14 1.71 -0.72 -3.35
N GLY A 15 1.86 0.49 -3.87
CA GLY A 15 1.24 0.91 -5.12
C GLY A 15 1.65 0.05 -6.32
N PHE A 16 2.91 -0.39 -6.38
CA PHE A 16 3.39 -1.31 -7.41
C PHE A 16 2.72 -2.70 -7.34
N HIS A 17 2.60 -3.28 -6.13
CA HIS A 17 1.90 -4.55 -5.93
C HIS A 17 0.41 -4.45 -6.31
N ASP A 18 -0.27 -3.40 -5.85
CA ASP A 18 -1.70 -3.21 -6.07
C ASP A 18 -2.03 -2.84 -7.52
N ALA A 19 -1.14 -2.10 -8.19
CA ALA A 19 -1.26 -1.83 -9.62
C ALA A 19 -1.32 -3.13 -10.42
N ALA A 20 -0.45 -4.11 -10.12
CA ALA A 20 -0.46 -5.41 -10.79
C ALA A 20 -1.81 -6.13 -10.63
N ASN A 21 -2.39 -6.11 -9.42
CA ASN A 21 -3.69 -6.71 -9.14
C ASN A 21 -4.83 -6.05 -9.94
N SER A 22 -4.81 -4.72 -10.08
CA SER A 22 -5.88 -3.97 -10.77
C SER A 22 -5.80 -4.05 -12.30
N ILE A 23 -4.62 -4.27 -12.89
CA ILE A 23 -4.43 -4.29 -14.34
C ILE A 23 -4.33 -5.69 -14.95
N ALA A 24 -4.16 -6.73 -14.14
CA ALA A 24 -3.95 -8.10 -14.64
C ALA A 24 -5.04 -8.57 -15.60
N THR A 25 -6.31 -8.26 -15.31
CA THR A 25 -7.47 -8.66 -16.15
C THR A 25 -7.51 -7.92 -17.48
N ILE A 26 -7.32 -6.60 -17.49
CA ILE A 26 -7.42 -5.79 -18.71
C ILE A 26 -6.24 -6.01 -19.66
N VAL A 27 -5.06 -6.34 -19.10
CA VAL A 27 -3.86 -6.68 -19.87
C VAL A 27 -3.93 -8.10 -20.42
N SER A 28 -4.39 -9.09 -19.62
CA SER A 28 -4.53 -10.49 -20.07
C SER A 28 -5.60 -10.66 -21.15
N THR A 29 -6.69 -9.88 -21.07
CA THR A 29 -7.73 -9.81 -22.12
C THR A 29 -7.33 -8.97 -23.33
N LYS A 30 -6.15 -8.34 -23.30
CA LYS A 30 -5.59 -7.49 -24.38
C LYS A 30 -6.45 -6.28 -24.72
N VAL A 31 -7.27 -5.80 -23.79
CA VAL A 31 -8.05 -4.57 -23.96
C VAL A 31 -7.13 -3.36 -23.92
N LEU A 32 -6.15 -3.36 -23.00
CA LEU A 32 -5.10 -2.34 -22.93
C LEU A 32 -3.71 -2.97 -22.98
N THR A 33 -2.75 -2.27 -23.60
CA THR A 33 -1.33 -2.62 -23.46
C THR A 33 -0.87 -2.36 -22.01
N PRO A 34 0.16 -3.06 -21.51
CA PRO A 34 0.66 -2.89 -20.15
C PRO A 34 0.94 -1.44 -19.74
N PHE A 35 1.56 -0.65 -20.64
CA PHE A 35 1.89 0.75 -20.37
C PHE A 35 0.63 1.60 -20.12
N TRP A 36 -0.36 1.51 -21.02
CA TRP A 36 -1.63 2.22 -20.88
C TRP A 36 -2.41 1.77 -19.64
N ALA A 37 -2.36 0.49 -19.29
CA ALA A 37 -3.03 -0.01 -18.10
C ALA A 37 -2.42 0.57 -16.81
N VAL A 38 -1.08 0.68 -16.73
CA VAL A 38 -0.40 1.32 -15.59
C VAL A 38 -0.73 2.81 -15.49
N LEU A 39 -0.73 3.54 -16.63
CA LEU A 39 -1.13 4.96 -16.64
C LEU A 39 -2.57 5.14 -16.16
N TRP A 40 -3.47 4.25 -16.58
CA TRP A 40 -4.86 4.23 -16.15
C TRP A 40 -4.96 4.00 -14.64
N ALA A 41 -4.29 2.97 -14.12
CA ALA A 41 -4.26 2.67 -12.68
C ALA A 41 -3.72 3.84 -11.87
N ALA A 42 -2.64 4.49 -12.31
CA ALA A 42 -2.06 5.66 -11.65
C ALA A 42 -3.03 6.85 -11.64
N ALA A 43 -3.66 7.15 -12.77
CA ALA A 43 -4.63 8.25 -12.88
C ALA A 43 -5.84 8.04 -11.96
N PHE A 44 -6.43 6.84 -11.97
CA PHE A 44 -7.59 6.55 -11.11
C PHE A 44 -7.24 6.46 -9.63
N ASN A 45 -6.06 5.94 -9.25
CA ASN A 45 -5.59 6.00 -7.86
C ASN A 45 -5.42 7.45 -7.38
N PHE A 46 -4.86 8.31 -8.23
CA PHE A 46 -4.73 9.73 -7.91
C PHE A 46 -6.09 10.41 -7.75
N VAL A 47 -7.03 10.18 -8.68
CA VAL A 47 -8.39 10.73 -8.60
C VAL A 47 -9.15 10.22 -7.37
N ALA A 48 -9.00 8.93 -7.03
CA ALA A 48 -9.64 8.32 -5.87
C ALA A 48 -9.27 9.03 -4.56
N PHE A 49 -8.03 9.53 -4.43
CA PHE A 49 -7.62 10.34 -3.28
C PHE A 49 -8.47 11.61 -3.13
N PHE A 50 -8.76 12.33 -4.22
CA PHE A 50 -9.59 13.54 -4.18
C PHE A 50 -11.06 13.21 -3.90
N ILE A 51 -11.57 12.12 -4.47
CA ILE A 51 -12.93 11.65 -4.18
C ILE A 51 -13.06 11.33 -2.68
N ALA A 52 -12.12 10.57 -2.12
CA ALA A 52 -12.10 10.26 -0.69
C ALA A 52 -12.07 11.53 0.17
N LYS A 53 -11.18 12.48 -0.16
CA LYS A 53 -11.01 13.71 0.60
C LYS A 53 -12.19 14.69 0.51
N TYR A 54 -12.73 14.92 -0.68
CA TYR A 54 -13.67 16.02 -0.94
C TYR A 54 -15.13 15.57 -1.07
N ILE A 55 -15.38 14.31 -1.43
CA ILE A 55 -16.75 13.79 -1.63
C ILE A 55 -17.16 12.93 -0.44
N ILE A 56 -16.30 11.99 -0.02
CA ILE A 56 -16.59 11.09 1.11
C ILE A 56 -16.27 11.79 2.44
N GLY A 57 -15.22 12.60 2.47
CA GLY A 57 -14.80 13.37 3.65
C GLY A 57 -13.93 12.58 4.63
N GLU A 58 -13.59 11.33 4.33
CA GLU A 58 -12.80 10.47 5.21
C GLU A 58 -11.95 9.45 4.46
N PHE A 59 -10.79 9.12 5.03
CA PHE A 59 -9.90 8.06 4.54
C PHE A 59 -10.17 6.78 5.34
N GLY A 60 -11.26 6.09 5.01
CA GLY A 60 -11.78 4.96 5.80
C GLY A 60 -10.72 3.91 6.18
N ILE A 61 -9.82 3.54 5.26
CA ILE A 61 -8.78 2.54 5.50
C ILE A 61 -7.74 3.02 6.52
N ALA A 62 -7.33 4.29 6.45
CA ALA A 62 -6.36 4.85 7.40
C ALA A 62 -6.92 4.84 8.83
N ASN A 63 -8.21 5.16 8.97
CA ASN A 63 -8.92 5.13 10.25
C ASN A 63 -9.08 3.70 10.80
N THR A 64 -9.26 2.71 9.93
CA THR A 64 -9.32 1.30 10.35
C THR A 64 -7.96 0.80 10.81
N VAL A 65 -6.88 1.04 10.05
CA VAL A 65 -5.53 0.59 10.42
C VAL A 65 -5.07 1.23 11.73
N ALA A 66 -5.35 2.53 11.93
CA ALA A 66 -5.03 3.22 13.18
C ALA A 66 -5.73 2.62 14.41
N LYS A 67 -6.93 2.06 14.25
CA LYS A 67 -7.69 1.44 15.35
C LYS A 67 -7.20 0.05 15.74
N VAL A 68 -6.41 -0.62 14.90
CA VAL A 68 -5.92 -1.99 15.17
C VAL A 68 -4.68 -1.97 16.08
N VAL A 69 -4.00 -0.83 16.18
CA VAL A 69 -2.80 -0.68 17.00
C VAL A 69 -3.10 0.24 18.17
N PHE A 70 -2.74 -0.18 19.39
CA PHE A 70 -2.90 0.64 20.58
C PHE A 70 -2.01 1.89 20.50
N GLU A 71 -2.62 3.08 20.50
CA GLU A 71 -1.94 4.37 20.34
C GLU A 71 -0.78 4.56 21.33
N GLU A 72 -0.90 4.01 22.53
CA GLU A 72 0.10 4.05 23.61
C GLU A 72 1.45 3.44 23.22
N TYR A 73 1.47 2.51 22.27
CA TYR A 73 2.67 1.78 21.83
C TYR A 73 3.20 2.28 20.49
N ILE A 74 2.51 3.22 19.82
CA ILE A 74 2.95 3.79 18.54
C ILE A 74 4.01 4.87 18.82
N ASN A 75 5.26 4.43 18.96
CA ASN A 75 6.42 5.31 19.01
C ASN A 75 7.25 5.23 17.71
N LEU A 76 8.16 6.19 17.50
CA LEU A 76 9.00 6.23 16.30
C LEU A 76 9.77 4.92 16.03
N PRO A 77 10.39 4.29 17.04
CA PRO A 77 11.03 2.98 16.89
C PRO A 77 10.09 1.87 16.39
N VAL A 78 8.88 1.77 16.93
CA VAL A 78 7.87 0.78 16.52
C VAL A 78 7.43 1.03 15.08
N ILE A 79 7.17 2.30 14.71
CA ILE A 79 6.82 2.65 13.32
C ILE A 79 7.97 2.27 12.38
N PHE A 80 9.21 2.56 12.77
CA PHE A 80 10.40 2.22 11.98
C PHE A 80 10.52 0.70 11.78
N ALA A 81 10.41 -0.08 12.85
CA ALA A 81 10.49 -1.54 12.80
C ALA A 81 9.36 -2.15 11.95
N GLY A 82 8.13 -1.69 12.15
CA GLY A 82 6.97 -2.18 11.39
C GLY A 82 7.05 -1.85 9.90
N LEU A 83 7.49 -0.63 9.54
CA LEU A 83 7.73 -0.27 8.13
C LEU A 83 8.85 -1.14 7.51
N LEU A 84 9.94 -1.36 8.25
CA LEU A 84 11.06 -2.16 7.76
C LEU A 84 10.64 -3.63 7.53
N ALA A 85 9.91 -4.21 8.48
CA ALA A 85 9.35 -5.55 8.37
C ALA A 85 8.38 -5.65 7.19
N ALA A 86 7.49 -4.67 7.04
CA ALA A 86 6.50 -4.66 5.98
C ALA A 86 7.12 -4.51 4.58
N ILE A 87 8.09 -3.61 4.42
CA ILE A 87 8.85 -3.47 3.18
C ILE A 87 9.58 -4.76 2.83
N THR A 88 10.29 -5.35 3.80
CA THR A 88 11.06 -6.58 3.59
C THR A 88 10.16 -7.71 3.14
N TRP A 89 9.02 -7.90 3.80
CA TRP A 89 8.06 -8.95 3.45
C TRP A 89 7.36 -8.72 2.11
N ASN A 90 6.98 -7.48 1.79
CA ASN A 90 6.41 -7.14 0.49
C ASN A 90 7.39 -7.45 -0.65
N LEU A 91 8.66 -7.06 -0.52
CA LEU A 91 9.68 -7.38 -1.53
C LEU A 91 9.97 -8.88 -1.64
N LEU A 92 9.98 -9.62 -0.53
CA LEU A 92 10.14 -11.07 -0.54
C LEU A 92 8.98 -11.75 -1.26
N THR A 93 7.74 -11.43 -0.89
CA THR A 93 6.55 -12.04 -1.52
C THR A 93 6.43 -11.69 -2.99
N TRP A 94 6.81 -10.46 -3.37
CA TRP A 94 6.92 -10.08 -4.78
C TRP A 94 7.91 -10.94 -5.54
N TRP A 95 9.12 -11.12 -5.00
CA TRP A 95 10.17 -11.91 -5.63
C TRP A 95 9.74 -13.36 -5.89
N PHE A 96 8.96 -13.93 -4.96
CA PHE A 96 8.40 -15.27 -5.10
C PHE A 96 7.05 -15.33 -5.85
N GLY A 97 6.51 -14.20 -6.31
CA GLY A 97 5.21 -14.13 -6.99
C GLY A 97 4.02 -14.53 -6.10
N ILE A 98 4.18 -14.43 -4.77
CA ILE A 98 3.14 -14.80 -3.80
C ILE A 98 2.21 -13.59 -3.61
N PRO A 99 0.89 -13.73 -3.84
CA PRO A 99 -0.05 -12.65 -3.55
C PRO A 99 -0.09 -12.40 -2.04
N SER A 100 0.26 -11.19 -1.62
CA SER A 100 0.29 -10.76 -0.21
C SER A 100 -0.48 -9.46 -0.04
N SER A 101 -1.10 -9.27 1.12
CA SER A 101 -1.82 -8.05 1.47
C SER A 101 -0.92 -7.13 2.30
N SER A 102 -0.49 -6.01 1.72
CA SER A 102 0.38 -5.04 2.39
C SER A 102 -0.22 -4.46 3.68
N SER A 103 -1.53 -4.29 3.74
CA SER A 103 -2.21 -3.79 4.95
C SER A 103 -2.08 -4.76 6.12
N HIS A 104 -2.21 -6.06 5.87
CA HIS A 104 -2.01 -7.09 6.89
C HIS A 104 -0.54 -7.21 7.28
N THR A 105 0.37 -7.08 6.31
CA THR A 105 1.80 -7.04 6.59
C THR A 105 2.15 -5.88 7.52
N LEU A 106 1.60 -4.69 7.28
CA LEU A 106 1.87 -3.50 8.10
C LEU A 106 1.32 -3.67 9.53
N ILE A 107 0.09 -4.17 9.67
CA ILE A 107 -0.51 -4.48 10.98
C ILE A 107 0.34 -5.53 11.72
N GLY A 108 0.75 -6.61 11.05
CA GLY A 108 1.60 -7.64 11.63
C GLY A 108 2.97 -7.10 12.04
N GLY A 109 3.55 -6.17 11.27
CA GLY A 109 4.79 -5.48 11.61
C GLY A 109 4.69 -4.55 12.82
N PHE A 110 3.52 -4.01 13.13
CA PHE A 110 3.29 -3.24 14.36
C PHE A 110 2.96 -4.10 15.58
N ALA A 111 2.43 -5.31 15.36
CA ALA A 111 2.05 -6.23 16.43
C ALA A 111 3.22 -7.10 16.94
N GLY A 112 4.22 -7.37 16.10
CA GLY A 112 5.43 -8.13 16.44
C GLY A 112 6.51 -7.26 17.07
#